data_AF-A0A954ZII1-F1
#
_entry.id   AF-A0A954ZII1-F1
#
_cell.length_a   1.000
_cell.length_b   1.000
_cell.length_c   1.000
_cell.angle_alpha   90.00
_cell.angle_beta   90.00
_cell.angle_gamma   90.00
#
_symmetry.space_group_name_H-M   'P 1'
#
loop_
_entity.id
_entity.type
_entity.pdbx_description
1 polymer ?
#
loop_
_entity_poly.entity_id
_entity_poly.type
_entity_poly.pdbx_seq_one_letter_code
_entity_poly.pdbx_strand_id
1 'polypeptide(L)'
;MAVKDLRIIIAVCTLGLTLSAHGFAQQPSPAAAPATPVELVATYENLATVILGAKNAEEQLVRSILSTSYGHAHASLESARKAMQADDEEKARAALESLAAHVAQIGTEGDNAVAGIRKRLIEGGHHHNAEGESKGIYDPGFVVVTREAKQKLLEASRELAQLSRDPQEEAVLRVWQKVQTVWTSLAKKQ
;
A
#
# COMPACT_ATOMS: atom_id res chain seq x y z
N MET A 1 -48.76 37.47 -36.79
CA MET A 1 -48.74 38.88 -36.35
C MET A 1 -47.34 39.42 -36.64
N ALA A 2 -47.29 40.35 -37.59
CA ALA A 2 -46.19 41.22 -38.01
C ALA A 2 -44.77 40.65 -38.26
N VAL A 3 -44.53 40.35 -39.55
CA VAL A 3 -43.24 40.55 -40.24
C VAL A 3 -43.05 42.06 -40.41
N LYS A 4 -41.86 42.59 -40.12
CA LYS A 4 -41.43 43.97 -40.44
C LYS A 4 -39.96 44.13 -40.08
N ASP A 5 -39.05 44.68 -40.87
CA ASP A 5 -38.98 45.01 -42.28
C ASP A 5 -37.47 45.09 -42.60
N LEU A 6 -37.13 44.63 -43.80
CA LEU A 6 -35.86 44.74 -44.50
C LEU A 6 -35.46 46.22 -44.69
N ARG A 7 -34.16 46.56 -44.53
CA ARG A 7 -33.51 47.62 -45.33
C ARG A 7 -31.98 47.52 -45.33
N ILE A 8 -31.49 47.05 -46.47
CA ILE A 8 -30.11 47.13 -46.96
C ILE A 8 -29.82 48.60 -47.31
N ILE A 9 -28.71 49.15 -46.81
CA ILE A 9 -28.03 50.30 -47.44
C ILE A 9 -26.54 49.94 -47.54
N ILE A 10 -26.11 49.72 -48.79
CA ILE A 10 -24.72 49.63 -49.20
C ILE A 10 -24.18 51.07 -49.28
N ALA A 11 -23.12 51.37 -48.55
CA ALA A 11 -22.32 52.58 -48.74
C ALA A 11 -20.88 52.15 -49.04
N VAL A 12 -20.56 52.12 -50.34
CA VAL A 12 -19.19 52.09 -50.86
C VAL A 12 -18.65 53.51 -50.77
N CYS A 13 -17.57 53.72 -50.03
CA CYS A 13 -16.73 54.92 -50.12
C CYS A 13 -15.27 54.49 -50.06
N THR A 14 -14.64 54.53 -51.23
CA THR A 14 -13.20 54.42 -51.44
C THR A 14 -12.50 55.77 -51.16
N LEU A 15 -11.23 55.65 -50.77
CA LEU A 15 -10.12 56.62 -50.86
C LEU A 15 -9.89 57.62 -49.70
N GLY A 16 -8.75 57.44 -49.03
CA GLY A 16 -8.16 58.40 -48.11
C GLY A 16 -6.85 57.89 -47.51
N LEU A 17 -5.75 58.05 -48.24
CA LEU A 17 -4.37 57.69 -47.87
C LEU A 17 -3.88 58.59 -46.71
N THR A 18 -3.56 58.02 -45.54
CA THR A 18 -2.54 58.59 -44.63
C THR A 18 -1.74 57.46 -43.96
N LEU A 19 -0.48 57.35 -44.34
CA LEU A 19 0.51 56.47 -43.75
C LEU A 19 1.03 57.15 -42.47
N SER A 20 0.41 56.87 -41.32
CA SER A 20 0.97 57.22 -40.01
C SER A 20 1.46 55.94 -39.35
N ALA A 21 2.78 55.73 -39.42
CA ALA A 21 3.49 54.71 -38.66
C ALA A 21 3.25 54.93 -37.16
N HIS A 22 2.22 54.28 -36.62
CA HIS A 22 2.08 54.13 -35.18
C HIS A 22 3.17 53.16 -34.77
N GLY A 23 4.21 53.70 -34.14
CA GLY A 23 5.25 52.90 -33.49
C GLY A 23 4.58 51.81 -32.68
N PHE A 24 4.98 50.57 -32.93
CA PHE A 24 4.61 49.45 -32.10
C PHE A 24 4.95 49.83 -30.66
N ALA A 25 3.93 50.12 -29.86
CA ALA A 25 4.04 50.10 -28.42
C ALA A 25 4.43 48.65 -28.09
N GLN A 26 5.72 48.44 -27.89
CA GLN A 26 6.25 47.17 -27.41
C GLN A 26 5.64 46.97 -26.03
N GLN A 27 4.54 46.22 -25.97
CA GLN A 27 4.03 45.72 -24.70
C GLN A 27 5.22 45.04 -24.03
N PRO A 28 5.58 45.40 -22.78
CA PRO A 28 6.58 44.65 -22.07
C PRO A 28 6.12 43.20 -22.08
N SER A 29 6.90 42.32 -22.72
CA SER A 29 6.68 40.88 -22.60
C SER A 29 6.55 40.59 -21.10
N PRO A 30 5.53 39.83 -20.66
CA PRO A 30 5.47 39.43 -19.26
C PRO A 30 6.81 38.79 -18.93
N ALA A 31 7.53 39.35 -17.96
CA ALA A 31 8.80 38.81 -17.52
C ALA A 31 8.57 37.32 -17.26
N ALA A 32 9.25 36.46 -18.02
CA ALA A 32 9.17 35.02 -17.80
C ALA A 32 9.46 34.78 -16.33
N ALA A 33 8.54 34.13 -15.63
CA ALA A 33 8.74 33.79 -14.23
C ALA A 33 10.09 33.08 -14.11
N PRO A 34 10.90 33.38 -13.09
CA PRO A 34 12.20 32.73 -12.93
C PRO A 34 11.98 31.21 -12.89
N ALA A 35 12.54 30.49 -13.87
CA ALA A 35 12.46 29.05 -13.93
C ALA A 35 13.44 28.43 -12.93
N THR A 36 13.03 27.33 -12.28
CA THR A 36 13.93 26.55 -11.43
C THR A 36 15.13 26.07 -12.25
N PRO A 37 16.38 26.24 -11.77
CA PRO A 37 17.56 25.74 -12.45
C PRO A 37 17.46 24.24 -12.78
N VAL A 38 17.83 23.88 -14.01
CA VAL A 38 17.74 22.50 -14.53
C VAL A 38 18.45 21.48 -13.64
N GLU A 39 19.55 21.88 -13.01
CA GLU A 39 20.36 20.99 -12.15
C GLU A 39 19.66 20.68 -10.83
N LEU A 40 18.87 21.63 -10.30
CA LEU A 40 18.04 21.40 -9.11
C LEU A 40 16.86 20.50 -9.44
N VAL A 41 16.25 20.68 -10.62
CA VAL A 41 15.17 19.80 -11.09
C VAL A 41 15.68 18.37 -11.28
N ALA A 42 16.84 18.18 -11.93
CA ALA A 42 17.45 16.87 -12.11
C ALA A 42 17.80 16.19 -10.77
N THR A 43 18.29 16.96 -9.79
CA THR A 43 18.54 16.46 -8.43
C THR A 43 17.24 16.01 -7.75
N TYR A 44 16.16 16.79 -7.91
CA TYR A 44 14.86 16.46 -7.34
C TYR A 44 14.21 15.24 -8.00
N GLU A 45 14.37 15.08 -9.32
CA GLU A 45 13.94 13.89 -10.08
C GLU A 45 14.66 12.62 -9.60
N ASN A 46 15.97 12.72 -9.37
CA ASN A 46 16.75 11.61 -8.80
C ASN A 46 16.27 11.24 -7.39
N LEU A 47 15.99 12.24 -6.54
CA LEU A 47 15.42 12.00 -5.22
C LEU A 47 14.06 11.28 -5.31
N ALA A 48 13.18 11.71 -6.21
CA ALA A 48 11.89 11.06 -6.43
C ALA A 48 12.07 9.60 -6.89
N THR A 49 13.00 9.35 -7.81
CA THR A 49 13.33 8.00 -8.28
C THR A 49 13.78 7.09 -7.13
N VAL A 50 14.66 7.59 -6.25
CA VAL A 50 15.13 6.83 -5.07
C VAL A 50 13.98 6.52 -4.12
N ILE A 51 13.10 7.49 -3.83
CA ILE A 51 11.96 7.30 -2.92
C ILE A 51 10.98 6.27 -3.49
N LEU A 52 10.63 6.37 -4.78
CA LEU A 52 9.73 5.42 -5.44
C LEU A 52 10.36 4.02 -5.50
N GLY A 53 11.66 3.93 -5.79
CA GLY A 53 12.41 2.67 -5.74
C GLY A 53 12.38 2.04 -4.35
N ALA A 54 12.59 2.83 -3.30
CA ALA A 54 12.53 2.37 -1.92
C ALA A 54 11.14 1.86 -1.54
N LYS A 55 10.06 2.50 -2.01
CA LYS A 55 8.68 2.05 -1.79
C LYS A 55 8.44 0.65 -2.38
N ASN A 56 8.90 0.40 -3.60
CA ASN A 56 8.78 -0.92 -4.22
C ASN A 56 9.62 -1.99 -3.50
N ALA A 57 10.83 -1.61 -3.06
CA ALA A 57 11.70 -2.50 -2.31
C ALA A 57 11.11 -2.89 -0.95
N GLU A 58 10.47 -1.94 -0.24
CA GLU A 58 9.74 -2.21 0.99
C GLU A 58 8.65 -3.27 0.77
N GLU A 59 7.82 -3.11 -0.27
CA GLU A 59 6.75 -4.08 -0.56
C GLU A 59 7.29 -5.50 -0.74
N GLN A 60 8.35 -5.66 -1.53
CA GLN A 60 8.98 -6.96 -1.75
C GLN A 60 9.61 -7.54 -0.48
N LEU A 61 10.17 -6.68 0.38
CA LEU A 61 10.71 -7.08 1.67
C LEU A 61 9.59 -7.57 2.59
N VAL A 62 8.49 -6.82 2.71
CA VAL A 62 7.33 -7.24 3.53
C VAL A 62 6.75 -8.54 3.01
N ARG A 63 6.57 -8.70 1.69
CA ARG A 63 6.12 -9.96 1.08
C ARG A 63 7.05 -11.13 1.43
N SER A 64 8.36 -10.89 1.45
CA SER A 64 9.36 -11.88 1.86
C SER A 64 9.22 -12.25 3.34
N ILE A 65 9.06 -11.27 4.24
CA ILE A 65 8.80 -11.50 5.68
C ILE A 65 7.54 -12.35 5.88
N LEU A 66 6.47 -12.02 5.15
CA LEU A 66 5.21 -12.75 5.21
C LEU A 66 5.37 -14.19 4.72
N SER A 67 6.07 -14.41 3.61
CA SER A 67 6.38 -15.74 3.07
C SER A 67 7.21 -16.59 4.03
N THR A 68 8.27 -16.01 4.61
CA THR A 68 9.09 -16.66 5.62
C THR A 68 8.27 -17.02 6.86
N SER A 69 7.43 -16.11 7.36
CA SER A 69 6.56 -16.35 8.52
C SER A 69 5.55 -17.48 8.25
N TYR A 70 4.97 -17.52 7.04
CA TYR A 70 4.08 -18.59 6.62
C TYR A 70 4.82 -19.94 6.52
N GLY A 71 6.05 -19.96 5.99
CA GLY A 71 6.90 -21.15 5.97
C GLY A 71 7.18 -21.70 7.37
N HIS A 72 7.53 -20.83 8.32
CA HIS A 72 7.74 -21.23 9.72
C HIS A 72 6.45 -21.70 10.41
N ALA A 73 5.32 -21.06 10.12
CA ALA A 73 4.01 -21.51 10.60
C ALA A 73 3.70 -22.93 10.08
N HIS A 74 3.90 -23.18 8.79
CA HIS A 74 3.68 -24.52 8.21
C HIS A 74 4.61 -25.58 8.83
N ALA A 75 5.89 -25.25 9.06
CA ALA A 75 6.81 -26.17 9.74
C ALA A 75 6.37 -26.48 11.18
N SER A 76 5.88 -25.47 11.90
CA SER A 76 5.36 -25.64 13.27
C SER A 76 4.09 -26.48 13.30
N LEU A 77 3.20 -26.33 12.32
CA LEU A 77 2.02 -27.20 12.15
C LEU A 77 2.44 -28.66 12.00
N GLU A 78 3.36 -28.95 11.08
CA GLU A 78 3.81 -30.33 10.85
C GLU A 78 4.51 -30.92 12.07
N SER A 79 5.25 -30.10 12.83
CA SER A 79 5.82 -30.50 14.12
C SER A 79 4.73 -30.82 15.16
N ALA A 80 3.69 -29.99 15.26
CA ALA A 80 2.58 -30.21 16.19
C ALA A 80 1.83 -31.51 15.87
N ARG A 81 1.56 -31.76 14.59
CA ARG A 81 0.89 -32.99 14.13
C ARG A 81 1.69 -34.24 14.45
N LYS A 82 2.99 -34.24 14.16
CA LYS A 82 3.88 -35.36 14.50
C LYS A 82 3.91 -35.63 16.00
N ALA A 83 3.92 -34.58 16.82
CA ALA A 83 3.89 -34.73 18.27
C ALA A 83 2.55 -35.28 18.79
N MET A 84 1.42 -34.81 18.25
CA MET A 84 0.08 -35.35 18.59
C MET A 84 -0.04 -36.83 18.22
N GLN A 85 0.45 -37.24 17.06
CA GLN A 85 0.43 -38.64 16.61
C GLN A 85 1.32 -39.56 17.46
N ALA A 86 2.30 -38.98 18.16
CA ALA A 86 3.20 -39.68 19.06
C ALA A 86 2.77 -39.60 20.53
N ASP A 87 1.60 -39.02 20.82
CA ASP A 87 1.10 -38.72 22.17
C ASP A 87 2.11 -37.90 23.03
N ASP A 88 2.92 -37.04 22.38
CA ASP A 88 3.89 -36.16 23.01
C ASP A 88 3.26 -34.77 23.25
N GLU A 89 2.51 -34.66 24.34
CA GLU A 89 1.75 -33.45 24.69
C GLU A 89 2.63 -32.21 24.86
N GLU A 90 3.83 -32.36 25.43
CA GLU A 90 4.74 -31.23 25.65
C GLU A 90 5.25 -30.67 24.32
N LYS A 91 5.69 -31.53 23.40
CA LYS A 91 6.12 -31.09 22.07
C LYS A 91 4.96 -30.57 21.24
N ALA A 92 3.77 -31.16 21.36
CA ALA A 92 2.58 -30.68 20.65
C ALA A 92 2.23 -29.27 21.11
N ARG A 93 2.22 -29.01 22.42
CA ARG A 93 1.98 -27.69 23.00
C ARG A 93 3.01 -26.66 22.52
N ALA A 94 4.31 -26.97 22.62
CA ALA A 94 5.36 -26.05 22.21
C ALA A 94 5.28 -25.72 20.70
N ALA A 95 5.00 -26.72 19.86
CA ALA A 95 4.84 -26.52 18.42
C ALA A 95 3.59 -25.69 18.09
N LEU A 96 2.48 -25.86 18.82
CA LEU A 96 1.29 -25.03 18.66
C LEU A 96 1.49 -23.58 19.11
N GLU A 97 2.22 -23.34 20.19
CA GLU A 97 2.60 -21.99 20.63
C GLU A 97 3.48 -21.30 19.56
N SER A 98 4.43 -22.03 18.98
CA SER A 98 5.25 -21.55 17.85
C SER A 98 4.40 -21.23 16.61
N LEU A 99 3.50 -22.15 16.23
CA LEU A 99 2.55 -21.95 15.13
C LEU A 99 1.71 -20.69 15.36
N ALA A 100 1.13 -20.53 16.55
CA ALA A 100 0.35 -19.35 16.92
C ALA A 100 1.16 -18.05 16.78
N ALA A 101 2.41 -18.04 17.25
CA ALA A 101 3.30 -16.88 17.16
C ALA A 101 3.59 -16.49 15.70
N HIS A 102 3.91 -17.46 14.84
CA HIS A 102 4.16 -17.18 13.43
C HIS A 102 2.90 -16.70 12.69
N VAL A 103 1.73 -17.26 12.99
CA VAL A 103 0.45 -16.76 12.44
C VAL A 103 0.19 -15.31 12.88
N ALA A 104 0.50 -14.96 14.13
CA ALA A 104 0.42 -13.57 14.59
C ALA A 104 1.36 -12.65 13.81
N GLN A 105 2.61 -13.10 13.58
CA GLN A 105 3.60 -12.34 12.79
C GLN A 105 3.14 -12.08 11.35
N ILE A 106 2.44 -13.03 10.71
CA ILE A 106 1.81 -12.78 9.41
C ILE A 106 0.79 -11.63 9.55
N GLY A 107 -0.05 -11.68 10.59
CA GLY A 107 -1.07 -10.65 10.83
C GLY A 107 -0.50 -9.25 11.15
N THR A 108 0.73 -9.16 11.67
CA THR A 108 1.38 -7.89 12.05
C THR A 108 2.49 -7.43 11.10
N GLU A 109 2.69 -8.15 9.99
CA GLU A 109 3.78 -7.96 9.03
C GLU A 109 5.17 -8.05 9.65
N GLY A 110 5.34 -8.97 10.59
CA GLY A 110 6.58 -9.15 11.35
C GLY A 110 6.40 -8.91 12.84
N ASP A 111 7.52 -8.86 13.56
CA ASP A 111 7.59 -8.73 15.00
C ASP A 111 7.69 -7.25 15.47
N ASN A 112 8.00 -7.07 16.75
CA ASN A 112 8.17 -5.74 17.34
C ASN A 112 9.34 -4.95 16.73
N ALA A 113 10.39 -5.61 16.22
CA ALA A 113 11.49 -4.93 15.56
C ALA A 113 11.04 -4.33 14.22
N VAL A 114 10.28 -5.10 13.43
CA VAL A 114 9.67 -4.60 12.19
C VAL A 114 8.66 -3.49 12.47
N ALA A 115 7.86 -3.63 13.55
CA ALA A 115 6.93 -2.58 13.96
C ALA A 115 7.62 -1.25 14.29
N GLY A 116 8.80 -1.29 14.93
CA GLY A 116 9.62 -0.11 15.21
C GLY A 116 10.13 0.58 13.93
N ILE A 117 10.53 -0.20 12.94
CA ILE A 117 10.96 0.31 11.62
C ILE A 117 9.79 0.98 10.90
N ARG A 118 8.64 0.30 10.83
CA ARG A 118 7.41 0.83 10.23
C ARG A 118 7.00 2.17 10.86
N LYS A 119 7.09 2.29 12.18
CA LYS A 119 6.82 3.56 12.88
C LYS A 119 7.75 4.68 12.40
N ARG A 120 9.05 4.42 12.28
CA ARG A 120 10.02 5.41 11.74
C ARG A 120 9.73 5.79 10.29
N LEU A 121 9.27 4.86 9.46
CA LEU A 121 8.91 5.15 8.07
C LEU A 121 7.71 6.10 8.00
N ILE A 122 6.67 5.84 8.79
CA ILE A 122 5.50 6.74 8.92
C ILE A 122 5.93 8.13 9.40
N GLU A 123 6.79 8.23 10.42
CA GLU A 123 7.33 9.51 10.90
C GLU A 123 8.06 10.29 9.80
N GLY A 124 8.69 9.58 8.84
CA GLY A 124 9.29 10.15 7.64
C GLY A 124 8.31 10.48 6.51
N GLY A 125 7.00 10.33 6.72
CA GLY A 125 5.95 10.55 5.72
C GLY A 125 5.77 9.39 4.72
N HIS A 126 6.42 8.25 4.95
CA HIS A 126 6.32 7.09 4.08
C HIS A 126 5.09 6.24 4.42
N HIS A 127 4.02 6.45 3.67
CA HIS A 127 2.78 5.68 3.76
C HIS A 127 2.57 4.84 2.50
N HIS A 128 2.63 3.52 2.64
CA HIS A 128 2.45 2.63 1.49
C HIS A 128 1.03 2.72 0.93
N ASN A 129 0.04 2.72 1.83
CA ASN A 129 -1.39 2.67 1.53
C ASN A 129 -2.15 3.91 2.05
N ALA A 130 -1.61 5.13 1.93
CA ALA A 130 -2.21 6.35 2.52
C ALA A 130 -3.73 6.51 2.29
N GLU A 131 -4.22 6.26 1.07
CA GLU A 131 -5.66 6.28 0.75
C GLU A 131 -6.42 5.12 1.41
N GLY A 132 -5.83 3.92 1.45
CA GLY A 132 -6.43 2.78 2.12
C GLY A 132 -6.46 2.95 3.65
N GLU A 133 -5.47 3.62 4.23
CA GLU A 133 -5.41 3.97 5.65
C GLU A 133 -6.53 4.96 6.02
N SER A 134 -6.76 5.99 5.22
CA SER A 134 -7.84 6.97 5.45
C SER A 134 -9.24 6.35 5.30
N LYS A 135 -9.38 5.34 4.43
CA LYS A 135 -10.60 4.52 4.30
C LYS A 135 -10.72 3.41 5.34
N GLY A 136 -9.72 3.23 6.21
CA GLY A 136 -9.70 2.20 7.24
C GLY A 136 -9.52 0.77 6.72
N ILE A 137 -9.03 0.60 5.49
CA ILE A 137 -8.72 -0.71 4.88
C ILE A 137 -7.40 -1.25 5.47
N TYR A 138 -6.43 -0.38 5.69
CA TYR A 138 -5.12 -0.72 6.26
C TYR A 138 -4.91 -0.03 7.60
N ASP A 139 -4.10 -0.65 8.45
CA ASP A 139 -3.51 0.06 9.57
C ASP A 139 -2.38 0.97 9.08
N PRO A 140 -2.09 2.10 9.75
CA PRO A 140 -1.00 2.98 9.37
C PRO A 140 0.33 2.25 9.19
N GLY A 141 0.94 2.43 8.02
CA GLY A 141 2.21 1.83 7.61
C GLY A 141 2.15 0.34 7.25
N PHE A 142 0.98 -0.29 7.26
CA PHE A 142 0.84 -1.65 6.74
C PHE A 142 0.92 -1.62 5.21
N VAL A 143 1.62 -2.61 4.66
CA VAL A 143 1.97 -2.64 3.24
C VAL A 143 1.07 -3.60 2.45
N VAL A 144 0.85 -4.80 2.98
CA VAL A 144 0.16 -5.92 2.32
C VAL A 144 -1.10 -6.36 3.09
N VAL A 145 -1.03 -6.40 4.42
CA VAL A 145 -2.07 -6.96 5.28
C VAL A 145 -3.12 -5.90 5.61
N THR A 146 -4.36 -6.15 5.18
CA THR A 146 -5.51 -5.31 5.53
C THR A 146 -5.91 -5.50 6.99
N ARG A 147 -6.67 -4.55 7.56
CA ARG A 147 -7.24 -4.68 8.91
C ARG A 147 -8.07 -5.96 9.06
N GLU A 148 -8.86 -6.30 8.05
CA GLU A 148 -9.67 -7.51 8.04
C GLU A 148 -8.80 -8.78 8.06
N ALA A 149 -7.76 -8.84 7.23
CA ALA A 149 -6.84 -9.98 7.19
C ALA A 149 -6.08 -10.11 8.52
N LYS A 150 -5.59 -9.00 9.08
CA LYS A 150 -4.97 -8.95 10.40
C LYS A 150 -5.90 -9.49 11.48
N GLN A 151 -7.15 -9.04 11.53
CA GLN A 151 -8.11 -9.52 12.52
C GLN A 151 -8.29 -11.04 12.44
N LYS A 152 -8.50 -11.58 11.24
CA LYS A 152 -8.67 -13.03 11.03
C LYS A 152 -7.43 -13.83 11.44
N LEU A 153 -6.23 -13.33 11.14
CA LEU A 153 -4.97 -13.97 11.51
C LEU A 153 -4.72 -13.93 13.02
N LEU A 154 -5.00 -12.80 13.68
CA LEU A 154 -4.85 -12.67 15.13
C LEU A 154 -5.92 -13.46 15.90
N GLU A 155 -7.11 -13.65 15.34
CA GLU A 155 -8.09 -14.58 15.88
C GLU A 155 -7.62 -16.03 15.75
N ALA A 156 -7.18 -16.46 14.56
CA ALA A 156 -6.65 -17.79 14.35
C ALA A 156 -5.42 -18.10 15.24
N SER A 157 -4.52 -17.13 15.40
CA SER A 157 -3.37 -17.24 16.32
C SER A 157 -3.83 -17.49 17.76
N ARG A 158 -4.83 -16.76 18.25
CA ARG A 158 -5.39 -16.97 19.60
C ARG A 158 -6.07 -18.32 19.74
N GLU A 159 -6.82 -18.76 18.72
CA GLU A 159 -7.42 -20.10 18.69
C GLU A 159 -6.34 -21.20 18.79
N LEU A 160 -5.24 -21.07 18.03
CA LEU A 160 -4.11 -22.01 18.06
C LEU A 160 -3.41 -22.02 19.43
N ALA A 161 -3.20 -20.85 20.03
CA ALA A 161 -2.64 -20.74 21.38
C ALA A 161 -3.57 -21.34 22.45
N GLN A 162 -4.89 -21.29 22.26
CA GLN A 162 -5.83 -21.96 23.15
C GLN A 162 -5.80 -23.48 22.97
N LEU A 163 -5.69 -23.96 21.73
CA LEU A 163 -5.55 -25.37 21.41
C LEU A 163 -4.23 -25.98 21.92
N SER A 164 -3.21 -25.18 22.24
CA SER A 164 -1.97 -25.70 22.82
C SER A 164 -2.16 -26.32 24.22
N ARG A 165 -3.26 -25.96 24.91
CA ARG A 165 -3.60 -26.49 26.25
C ARG A 165 -4.26 -27.88 26.21
N ASP A 166 -4.93 -28.18 25.12
CA ASP A 166 -5.59 -29.46 24.84
C ASP A 166 -5.50 -29.73 23.33
N PRO A 167 -4.35 -30.24 22.85
CA PRO A 167 -4.08 -30.37 21.43
C PRO A 167 -4.98 -31.39 20.75
N GLN A 168 -5.78 -30.93 19.78
CA GLN A 168 -6.65 -31.79 18.96
C GLN A 168 -6.36 -31.56 17.48
N GLU A 169 -5.85 -32.59 16.77
CA GLU A 169 -5.37 -32.45 15.39
C GLU A 169 -6.44 -31.88 14.45
N GLU A 170 -7.68 -32.40 14.50
CA GLU A 170 -8.75 -31.90 13.64
C GLU A 170 -9.10 -30.43 13.91
N ALA A 171 -9.08 -30.00 15.17
CA ALA A 171 -9.34 -28.61 15.53
C ALA A 171 -8.24 -27.69 15.01
N VAL A 172 -6.98 -28.11 15.15
CA VAL A 172 -5.81 -27.38 14.63
C VAL A 172 -5.89 -27.25 13.11
N LEU A 173 -6.22 -28.33 12.38
CA LEU A 173 -6.36 -28.29 10.92
C LEU A 173 -7.51 -27.37 10.47
N ARG A 174 -8.63 -27.32 11.20
CA ARG A 174 -9.72 -26.37 10.92
C ARG A 174 -9.26 -24.92 11.06
N VAL A 175 -8.50 -24.59 12.11
CA VAL A 175 -7.96 -23.23 12.28
C VAL A 175 -6.93 -22.92 11.20
N TRP A 176 -6.05 -23.87 10.88
CA TRP A 176 -5.06 -23.73 9.82
C TRP A 176 -5.71 -23.44 8.46
N GLN A 177 -6.82 -24.09 8.12
CA GLN A 177 -7.57 -23.80 6.90
C GLN A 177 -8.03 -22.33 6.81
N LYS A 178 -8.38 -21.71 7.94
CA LYS A 178 -8.70 -20.26 7.99
C LYS A 178 -7.45 -19.44 7.64
N VAL A 179 -6.30 -19.78 8.22
CA VAL A 179 -5.00 -19.13 7.93
C VAL A 179 -4.65 -19.26 6.45
N GLN A 180 -4.76 -20.46 5.88
CA GLN A 180 -4.47 -20.71 4.45
C GLN A 180 -5.38 -19.91 3.52
N THR A 181 -6.65 -19.76 3.90
CA THR A 181 -7.60 -18.96 3.12
C THR A 181 -7.18 -17.49 3.07
N VAL A 182 -6.81 -16.91 4.23
CA VAL A 182 -6.31 -15.54 4.29
C VAL A 182 -4.98 -15.40 3.54
N TRP A 183 -4.04 -16.31 3.77
CA TRP A 183 -2.74 -16.35 3.09
C TRP A 183 -2.88 -16.35 1.57
N THR A 184 -3.73 -17.23 1.04
CA THR A 184 -3.97 -17.35 -0.41
C THR A 184 -4.57 -16.05 -0.97
N SER A 185 -5.42 -15.36 -0.21
CA SER A 185 -5.96 -14.06 -0.61
C SER A 185 -4.88 -12.99 -0.67
N LEU A 186 -3.97 -12.96 0.31
CA LEU A 186 -2.83 -12.03 0.32
C LEU A 186 -1.85 -12.31 -0.81
N ALA A 187 -1.62 -13.59 -1.13
CA ALA A 187 -0.72 -14.02 -2.21
C ALA A 187 -1.28 -13.72 -3.62
N LYS A 188 -2.61 -13.73 -3.81
CA LYS A 188 -3.25 -13.41 -5.11
C LYS A 188 -3.28 -11.92 -5.45
N LYS A 189 -3.07 -11.04 -4.46
CA LYS A 189 -2.93 -9.59 -4.67
C LYS A 189 -1.47 -9.21 -4.98
N GLN A 190 -0.74 -10.12 -5.60
CA GLN A 190 0.62 -9.95 -6.10
C GLN A 190 0.58 -9.63 -7.59
#